data_AF-A0A2H6KIR1-F1
#
_entry.id   AF-A0A2H6KIR1-F1
#
_cell.length_a   1.000
_cell.length_b   1.000
_cell.length_c   1.000
_cell.angle_alpha   90.00
_cell.angle_beta   90.00
_cell.angle_gamma   90.00
#
_symmetry.space_group_name_H-M   'P 1'
#
loop_
_entity.id
_entity.type
_entity.pdbx_description
1 polymer ?
#
loop_
_entity_poly.entity_id
_entity_poly.type
_entity_poly.pdbx_seq_one_letter_code
_entity_poly.pdbx_strand_id
1 'polypeptide(L)'
;MLVWCCGLTYNAVYLGLNSEALPSLFEADEPDAGESEVSLTDLGSLALKAHPRVITPASLTDALTEVCHRSHSVLTTLLGFGHAGGIYAVDFNTNHGGLLYPCDMETLLCLLFDVLRRLHHQLYFLYRRCLYNARHGGWLDCWYGRGVGGSAWRCNTMQCANQMCDQQCNQTHNQICNQSCDQHPKCGVKSPLQSFLEDGLVGFLPHAVTPKDTCVKCSACDTKSPGLPCKTPMGLSNITWLASGASQGRRIMDVLGAFCGGASSPLARLCGSLSCLFTRPPRTPDELFAFYYNFLCNWTQTGEHRKEAFDDAGGAACFRQRGVTLDVSTIFRTSNHGSGTDIPHLTGDLFSLVQCNGTPGSAPSHPCGPHLKPLSHDVRATFSKEHAHLYLSWIVYLTETFYDLLKQLLQDCERTCADATSVYHARSCDNQCQAKRRPMGPSSNHTADCPSIADCDSTTPTLFQYGFVHRDSHSLAGSTSGHPAKRTCEDLCQALQVAVKQMNPLHKLAHDTIPEFLYHIRAPFLFTLFTLWLTATLYIAHSLLYRMDVLRIRSHLLTTRASHLIDVKALLAGSRRMLSLYRDVDYFDDDLHS
;
A
#
# COMPACT_ATOMS: atom_id res chain seq x y z
N MET A 1 19.41 -1.49 10.39
CA MET A 1 18.86 -2.35 9.31
C MET A 1 19.90 -2.74 8.28
N LEU A 2 20.59 -1.81 7.59
CA LEU A 2 21.69 -2.17 6.68
C LEU A 2 22.78 -3.03 7.36
N VAL A 3 23.19 -2.65 8.58
CA VAL A 3 24.14 -3.43 9.40
C VAL A 3 23.58 -4.82 9.74
N TRP A 4 22.27 -4.93 9.96
CA TRP A 4 21.60 -6.21 10.21
C TRP A 4 21.72 -7.14 8.99
N CYS A 5 21.51 -6.62 7.78
CA CYS A 5 21.70 -7.38 6.54
C CYS A 5 23.16 -7.79 6.34
N CYS A 6 24.13 -6.92 6.67
CA CYS A 6 25.56 -7.24 6.57
C CYS A 6 25.97 -8.38 7.51
N GLY A 7 25.56 -8.30 8.78
CA GLY A 7 25.87 -9.33 9.77
C GLY A 7 25.15 -10.65 9.55
N LEU A 8 24.06 -10.68 8.78
CA LEU A 8 23.24 -11.88 8.57
C LEU A 8 24.07 -13.05 8.00
N THR A 9 24.90 -12.82 6.98
CA THR A 9 25.71 -13.87 6.33
C THR A 9 26.76 -14.50 7.25
N TYR A 10 27.10 -13.84 8.36
CA TYR A 10 28.09 -14.29 9.32
C TYR A 10 27.45 -14.79 10.62
N ASN A 11 26.12 -14.87 10.67
CA ASN A 11 25.38 -15.39 11.81
C ASN A 11 25.04 -16.87 11.62
N ALA A 12 25.02 -17.64 12.71
CA ALA A 12 24.69 -19.07 12.70
C ALA A 12 23.32 -19.38 12.08
N VAL A 13 22.36 -18.45 12.18
CA VAL A 13 21.00 -18.65 11.63
C VAL A 13 20.94 -18.62 10.10
N TYR A 14 21.97 -18.12 9.42
CA TYR A 14 21.96 -17.95 7.97
C TYR A 14 21.85 -19.26 7.19
N LEU A 15 22.49 -20.32 7.71
CA LEU A 15 22.43 -21.63 7.08
C LEU A 15 20.99 -22.19 7.12
N GLY A 16 20.36 -22.17 8.30
CA GLY A 16 18.97 -22.61 8.46
C GLY A 16 17.97 -21.75 7.68
N LEU A 17 18.22 -20.44 7.59
CA LEU A 17 17.41 -19.54 6.76
C LEU A 17 17.38 -19.99 5.29
N ASN A 18 18.53 -20.34 4.71
CA ASN A 18 18.61 -20.72 3.29
C ASN A 18 18.19 -22.19 3.03
N SER A 19 18.48 -23.09 3.97
CA SER A 19 18.24 -24.54 3.78
C SER A 19 16.88 -25.01 4.25
N GLU A 20 16.23 -24.30 5.19
CA GLU A 20 14.96 -24.71 5.79
C GLU A 20 13.89 -23.65 5.56
N ALA A 21 14.14 -22.41 6.01
CA ALA A 21 13.10 -21.39 6.10
C ALA A 21 12.66 -20.80 4.75
N LEU A 22 13.60 -20.51 3.83
CA LEU A 22 13.23 -20.05 2.48
C LEU A 22 12.56 -21.16 1.65
N PRO A 23 13.04 -22.42 1.65
CA PRO A 23 12.34 -23.53 1.00
C PRO A 23 10.94 -23.80 1.56
N SER A 24 10.71 -23.61 2.86
CA SER A 24 9.38 -23.84 3.47
C SER A 24 8.30 -22.86 2.99
N LEU A 25 8.65 -21.84 2.20
CA LEU A 25 7.69 -20.91 1.57
C LEU A 25 7.05 -21.50 0.30
N PHE A 26 7.52 -22.64 -0.17
CA PHE A 26 7.01 -23.31 -1.37
C PHE A 26 6.20 -24.54 -0.98
N GLU A 27 5.12 -24.78 -1.71
CA GLU A 27 4.42 -26.06 -1.63
C GLU A 27 5.28 -27.12 -2.32
N ALA A 28 5.51 -28.26 -1.64
CA ALA A 28 6.14 -29.41 -2.26
C ALA A 28 5.09 -30.16 -3.08
N ASP A 29 5.45 -30.60 -4.29
CA ASP A 29 4.61 -31.52 -5.04
C ASP A 29 4.42 -32.81 -4.20
N GLU A 30 3.18 -33.27 -4.02
CA GLU A 30 2.97 -34.57 -3.38
C GLU A 30 3.63 -35.64 -4.27
N PRO A 31 4.51 -36.50 -3.71
CA PRO A 31 5.05 -37.60 -4.48
C PRO A 31 3.89 -38.52 -4.89
N ASP A 32 3.88 -38.92 -6.16
CA ASP A 32 2.98 -39.99 -6.63
C ASP A 32 3.09 -41.18 -5.66
N ALA A 33 1.95 -41.66 -5.18
CA ALA A 33 1.85 -42.70 -4.16
C ALA A 33 2.48 -44.02 -4.65
N GLY A 34 3.79 -44.13 -4.52
CA GLY A 34 4.57 -45.22 -5.08
C GLY A 34 6.05 -44.90 -5.13
N GLU A 35 6.69 -44.74 -3.97
CA GLU A 35 7.99 -45.34 -3.60
C GLU A 35 8.76 -44.50 -2.55
N SER A 36 9.18 -45.22 -1.49
CA SER A 36 10.23 -44.88 -0.51
C SER A 36 9.86 -44.03 0.73
N GLU A 37 10.19 -44.62 1.89
CA GLU A 37 9.83 -44.22 3.26
C GLU A 37 10.72 -43.08 3.84
N VAL A 38 11.35 -42.28 2.99
CA VAL A 38 12.06 -41.05 3.39
C VAL A 38 11.83 -39.98 2.32
N SER A 39 10.93 -39.04 2.61
CA SER A 39 10.69 -37.85 1.79
C SER A 39 11.90 -36.91 1.91
N LEU A 40 12.87 -37.06 1.00
CA LEU A 40 13.85 -36.01 0.73
C LEU A 40 13.22 -35.05 -0.27
N THR A 41 12.75 -33.88 0.20
CA THR A 41 12.27 -32.82 -0.68
C THR A 41 13.40 -32.39 -1.61
N ASP A 42 13.25 -32.63 -2.92
CA ASP A 42 14.20 -32.12 -3.91
C ASP A 42 14.07 -30.60 -3.99
N LEU A 43 15.01 -29.87 -3.37
CA LEU A 43 15.06 -28.41 -3.41
C LEU A 43 15.09 -27.84 -4.84
N GLY A 44 15.52 -28.64 -5.82
CA GLY A 44 15.54 -28.28 -7.23
C GLY A 44 14.17 -28.25 -7.91
N SER A 45 13.17 -28.96 -7.38
CA SER A 45 11.81 -28.99 -7.94
C SER A 45 10.93 -27.84 -7.46
N LEU A 46 11.26 -27.24 -6.31
CA LEU A 46 10.49 -26.14 -5.71
C LEU A 46 10.53 -24.87 -6.57
N ALA A 47 9.39 -24.49 -7.15
CA ALA A 47 9.26 -23.28 -7.94
C ALA A 47 7.83 -22.73 -7.94
N LEU A 48 7.69 -21.43 -7.71
CA LEU A 48 6.43 -20.71 -7.95
C LEU A 48 6.49 -20.05 -9.33
N LYS A 49 5.63 -20.51 -10.25
CA LYS A 49 5.47 -19.88 -11.57
C LYS A 49 4.82 -18.50 -11.38
N ALA A 50 5.57 -17.46 -11.73
CA ALA A 50 5.15 -16.08 -11.57
C ALA A 50 5.65 -15.21 -12.74
N HIS A 51 4.95 -14.11 -12.97
CA HIS A 51 5.35 -13.03 -13.87
C HIS A 51 5.98 -11.90 -13.05
N PRO A 52 7.11 -11.31 -13.48
CA PRO A 52 7.80 -11.53 -14.75
C PRO A 52 8.79 -12.71 -14.74
N ARG A 53 9.10 -13.28 -13.58
CA ARG A 53 10.08 -14.36 -13.43
C ARG A 53 9.58 -15.40 -12.44
N VAL A 54 9.92 -16.67 -12.70
CA VAL A 54 9.72 -17.79 -11.78
C VAL A 54 10.53 -17.56 -10.51
N ILE A 55 9.92 -17.83 -9.36
CA ILE A 55 10.56 -17.72 -8.04
C ILE A 55 11.00 -19.12 -7.61
N THR A 56 12.27 -19.28 -7.24
CA THR A 56 12.83 -20.53 -6.70
C THR A 56 13.63 -20.26 -5.42
N PRO A 57 13.84 -21.26 -4.54
CA PRO A 57 14.68 -21.10 -3.35
C PRO A 57 16.09 -20.59 -3.67
N ALA A 58 16.69 -21.09 -4.75
CA ALA A 58 17.99 -20.62 -5.23
C ALA A 58 17.96 -19.13 -5.60
N SER A 59 16.95 -18.69 -6.35
CA SER A 59 16.81 -17.29 -6.75
C SER A 59 16.63 -16.32 -5.57
N LEU A 60 15.98 -16.78 -4.49
CA LEU A 60 15.81 -16.05 -3.23
C LEU A 60 17.13 -15.97 -2.46
N THR A 61 17.83 -17.10 -2.32
CA THR A 61 19.14 -17.18 -1.65
C THR A 61 20.16 -16.30 -2.34
N ASP A 62 20.22 -16.31 -3.68
CA ASP A 62 21.09 -15.45 -4.48
C ASP A 62 20.76 -13.97 -4.26
N ALA A 63 19.46 -13.62 -4.26
CA ALA A 63 19.03 -12.25 -3.99
C ALA A 63 19.40 -11.78 -2.59
N LEU A 64 19.19 -12.65 -1.59
CA LEU A 64 19.51 -12.36 -0.20
C LEU A 64 21.00 -12.16 0.01
N THR A 65 21.82 -13.05 -0.54
CA THR A 65 23.29 -12.93 -0.51
C THR A 65 23.75 -11.61 -1.12
N GLU A 66 23.21 -11.26 -2.28
CA GLU A 66 23.52 -9.99 -2.95
C GLU A 66 23.03 -8.78 -2.15
N VAL A 67 21.87 -8.88 -1.50
CA VAL A 67 21.36 -7.82 -0.61
C VAL A 67 22.28 -7.60 0.58
N CYS A 68 22.74 -8.68 1.23
CA CYS A 68 23.69 -8.63 2.33
C CYS A 68 25.01 -7.99 1.89
N HIS A 69 25.55 -8.41 0.73
CA HIS A 69 26.79 -7.86 0.19
C HIS A 69 26.66 -6.37 -0.16
N ARG A 70 25.63 -5.98 -0.92
CA ARG A 70 25.44 -4.58 -1.33
C ARG A 70 25.08 -3.67 -0.16
N SER A 71 24.49 -4.20 0.92
CA SER A 71 24.26 -3.42 2.14
C SER A 71 25.56 -2.86 2.71
N HIS A 72 26.66 -3.61 2.61
CA HIS A 72 27.98 -3.13 3.01
C HIS A 72 28.46 -1.99 2.08
N SER A 73 28.25 -2.11 0.77
CA SER A 73 28.54 -1.04 -0.20
C SER A 73 27.74 0.25 0.09
N VAL A 74 26.48 0.13 0.50
CA VAL A 74 25.67 1.28 0.91
C VAL A 74 26.26 1.92 2.17
N LEU A 75 26.57 1.13 3.21
CA LEU A 75 27.13 1.66 4.46
C LEU A 75 28.48 2.34 4.26
N THR A 76 29.39 1.72 3.52
CA THR A 76 30.70 2.30 3.19
C THR A 76 30.60 3.54 2.31
N THR A 77 29.53 3.68 1.52
CA THR A 77 29.24 4.91 0.79
C THR A 77 28.79 6.03 1.73
N LEU A 78 27.94 5.72 2.71
CA LEU A 78 27.40 6.69 3.65
C LEU A 78 28.41 7.11 4.73
N LEU A 79 29.14 6.15 5.30
CA LEU A 79 30.04 6.34 6.46
C LEU A 79 31.53 6.28 6.11
N GLY A 80 31.89 5.78 4.93
CA GLY A 80 33.30 5.55 4.56
C GLY A 80 33.89 4.28 5.19
N PHE A 81 35.22 4.21 5.22
CA PHE A 81 35.97 3.02 5.68
C PHE A 81 36.33 3.04 7.17
N GLY A 82 36.24 4.20 7.82
CA GLY A 82 36.55 4.41 9.23
C GLY A 82 37.70 5.38 9.44
N HIS A 83 37.69 6.00 10.61
CA HIS A 83 38.78 6.80 11.17
C HIS A 83 38.70 6.70 12.70
N ALA A 84 39.70 7.24 13.41
CA ALA A 84 39.82 7.10 14.86
C ALA A 84 38.60 7.56 15.70
N GLY A 85 37.73 8.41 15.15
CA GLY A 85 36.51 8.90 15.81
C GLY A 85 35.21 8.43 15.13
N GLY A 86 35.31 7.52 14.17
CA GLY A 86 34.19 7.01 13.38
C GLY A 86 33.96 5.50 13.60
N ILE A 87 33.15 4.90 12.73
CA ILE A 87 32.92 3.46 12.71
C ILE A 87 33.76 2.83 11.60
N TYR A 88 34.50 1.78 11.92
CA TYR A 88 35.27 1.06 10.91
C TYR A 88 34.38 0.15 10.09
N ALA A 89 34.56 0.15 8.78
CA ALA A 89 33.69 -0.61 7.88
C ALA A 89 33.72 -2.13 8.12
N VAL A 90 34.82 -2.66 8.65
CA VAL A 90 34.95 -4.07 9.04
C VAL A 90 33.92 -4.46 10.11
N ASP A 91 33.51 -3.53 10.97
CA ASP A 91 32.57 -3.79 12.07
C ASP A 91 31.13 -3.98 11.60
N PHE A 92 30.81 -3.59 10.35
CA PHE A 92 29.47 -3.80 9.80
C PHE A 92 29.09 -5.28 9.70
N ASN A 93 30.07 -6.19 9.64
CA ASN A 93 29.87 -7.62 9.49
C ASN A 93 29.96 -8.41 10.81
N THR A 94 30.42 -7.79 11.90
CA THR A 94 30.79 -8.50 13.14
C THR A 94 29.69 -8.49 14.21
N ASN A 95 28.51 -7.95 13.89
CA ASN A 95 27.40 -7.72 14.82
C ASN A 95 27.84 -7.05 16.14
N HIS A 96 28.80 -6.13 16.09
CA HIS A 96 29.31 -5.43 17.27
C HIS A 96 28.20 -4.68 18.05
N GLY A 97 27.15 -4.25 17.35
CA GLY A 97 25.99 -3.58 17.95
C GLY A 97 25.00 -4.50 18.67
N GLY A 98 25.25 -5.80 18.76
CA GLY A 98 24.37 -6.75 19.45
C GLY A 98 22.97 -6.85 18.83
N LEU A 99 22.87 -6.75 17.51
CA LEU A 99 21.60 -6.86 16.79
C LEU A 99 21.03 -8.28 16.94
N LEU A 100 19.71 -8.35 17.11
CA LEU A 100 18.99 -9.60 17.32
C LEU A 100 18.82 -10.37 16.01
N TYR A 101 19.20 -11.65 16.05
CA TYR A 101 18.91 -12.65 15.02
C TYR A 101 18.14 -13.80 15.69
N PRO A 102 16.81 -13.85 15.52
CA PRO A 102 15.98 -14.89 16.12
C PRO A 102 16.43 -16.29 15.68
N CYS A 103 16.48 -17.24 16.61
CA CYS A 103 16.74 -18.65 16.30
C CYS A 103 15.49 -19.36 15.73
N ASP A 104 14.30 -18.87 16.08
CA ASP A 104 13.05 -19.33 15.49
C ASP A 104 12.92 -18.83 14.04
N MET A 105 12.76 -19.76 13.10
CA MET A 105 12.84 -19.48 11.67
C MET A 105 11.66 -18.67 11.14
N GLU A 106 10.45 -18.87 11.68
CA GLU A 106 9.27 -18.07 11.31
C GLU A 106 9.45 -16.61 11.75
N THR A 107 9.89 -16.41 12.99
CA THR A 107 10.20 -15.08 13.53
C THR A 107 11.34 -14.41 12.76
N LEU A 108 12.37 -15.16 12.37
CA LEU A 108 13.48 -14.68 11.56
C LEU A 108 13.02 -14.24 10.16
N LEU A 109 12.18 -15.03 9.49
CA LEU A 109 11.60 -14.68 8.19
C LEU A 109 10.73 -13.42 8.28
N CYS A 110 9.89 -13.33 9.31
CA CYS A 110 9.06 -12.16 9.56
C CYS A 110 9.91 -10.90 9.76
N LEU A 111 10.98 -11.01 10.57
CA LEU A 111 11.92 -9.92 10.80
C LEU A 111 12.67 -9.52 9.53
N LEU A 112 13.18 -10.50 8.79
CA LEU A 112 13.85 -10.28 7.51
C LEU A 112 12.95 -9.48 6.57
N PHE A 113 11.70 -9.92 6.40
CA PHE A 113 10.77 -9.25 5.49
C PHE A 113 10.44 -7.82 5.92
N ASP A 114 10.25 -7.56 7.24
CA ASP A 114 10.03 -6.21 7.76
C ASP A 114 11.25 -5.31 7.53
N VAL A 115 12.46 -5.80 7.80
CA VAL A 115 13.73 -5.09 7.56
C VAL A 115 13.87 -4.74 6.08
N LEU A 116 13.67 -5.70 5.19
CA LEU A 116 13.82 -5.50 3.74
C LEU A 116 12.81 -4.46 3.20
N ARG A 117 11.54 -4.54 3.62
CA ARG A 117 10.52 -3.57 3.18
C ARG A 117 10.81 -2.15 3.64
N ARG A 118 11.23 -1.98 4.90
CA ARG A 118 11.58 -0.66 5.45
C ARG A 118 12.83 -0.08 4.80
N LEU A 119 13.85 -0.92 4.57
CA LEU A 119 15.04 -0.53 3.81
C LEU A 119 14.67 -0.11 2.40
N HIS A 120 13.88 -0.91 1.69
CA HIS A 120 13.47 -0.57 0.33
C HIS A 120 12.73 0.77 0.31
N HIS A 121 11.74 0.95 1.18
CA HIS A 121 10.95 2.18 1.21
C HIS A 121 11.83 3.43 1.44
N GLN A 122 12.78 3.40 2.39
CA GLN A 122 13.65 4.55 2.66
C GLN A 122 14.73 4.76 1.59
N LEU A 123 15.42 3.70 1.20
CA LEU A 123 16.53 3.80 0.25
C LEU A 123 16.04 4.08 -1.17
N TYR A 124 14.88 3.58 -1.56
CA TYR A 124 14.29 3.92 -2.85
C TYR A 124 13.91 5.40 -2.91
N PHE A 125 13.35 5.97 -1.84
CA PHE A 125 13.10 7.41 -1.77
C PHE A 125 14.40 8.20 -1.92
N LEU A 126 15.43 7.85 -1.14
CA LEU A 126 16.74 8.49 -1.18
C LEU A 126 17.36 8.42 -2.59
N TYR A 127 17.32 7.24 -3.23
CA TYR A 127 17.72 7.06 -4.62
C TYR A 127 16.96 8.00 -5.55
N ARG A 128 15.63 8.03 -5.46
CA ARG A 128 14.78 8.88 -6.30
C ARG A 128 15.07 10.37 -6.14
N ARG A 129 15.44 10.82 -4.94
CA ARG A 129 15.90 12.20 -4.71
C ARG A 129 17.27 12.45 -5.31
N CYS A 130 18.20 11.50 -5.16
CA CYS A 130 19.55 11.61 -5.71
C CYS A 130 19.63 11.39 -7.23
N LEU A 131 18.56 10.96 -7.91
CA LEU A 131 18.50 10.89 -9.37
C LEU A 131 18.51 12.27 -10.04
N TYR A 132 17.98 13.28 -9.36
CA TYR A 132 17.81 14.63 -9.91
C TYR A 132 18.78 15.60 -9.23
N ASN A 133 19.21 16.64 -9.96
CA ASN A 133 20.00 17.72 -9.38
C ASN A 133 19.12 18.72 -8.61
N ALA A 134 19.76 19.61 -7.86
CA ALA A 134 19.10 20.61 -7.03
C ALA A 134 18.26 21.64 -7.83
N ARG A 135 18.47 21.77 -9.14
CA ARG A 135 17.65 22.63 -10.03
C ARG A 135 16.27 22.05 -10.30
N HIS A 136 16.05 20.76 -9.99
CA HIS A 136 14.75 20.08 -10.13
C HIS A 136 14.31 19.48 -8.79
N GLY A 137 14.66 20.17 -7.69
CA GLY A 137 14.37 19.74 -6.33
C GLY A 137 15.06 18.45 -5.91
N GLY A 138 16.11 17.98 -6.59
CA GLY A 138 16.82 16.75 -6.26
C GLY A 138 18.07 16.94 -5.39
N TRP A 139 18.76 15.83 -5.11
CA TRP A 139 19.91 15.76 -4.20
C TRP A 139 21.20 15.22 -4.84
N LEU A 140 21.25 15.06 -6.16
CA LEU A 140 22.41 14.50 -6.87
C LEU A 140 23.72 15.25 -6.59
N ASP A 141 23.65 16.58 -6.55
CA ASP A 141 24.75 17.52 -6.35
C ASP A 141 24.84 18.03 -4.89
N CYS A 142 23.97 17.55 -4.01
CA CYS A 142 24.04 17.85 -2.57
C CYS A 142 25.20 17.09 -1.92
N TRP A 143 25.93 17.76 -1.03
CA TRP A 143 26.96 17.12 -0.22
C TRP A 143 26.36 16.40 1.00
N TYR A 144 27.04 15.39 1.50
CA TYR A 144 26.76 14.73 2.76
C TYR A 144 28.05 14.19 3.39
N GLY A 145 27.98 13.76 4.65
CA GLY A 145 29.08 13.14 5.37
C GLY A 145 29.82 14.11 6.30
N ARG A 146 31.11 13.88 6.49
CA ARG A 146 31.89 14.54 7.54
C ARG A 146 31.94 16.06 7.34
N GLY A 147 31.58 16.82 8.38
CA GLY A 147 31.64 18.29 8.36
C GLY A 147 30.59 18.99 7.48
N VAL A 148 29.61 18.25 6.94
CA VAL A 148 28.48 18.84 6.21
C VAL A 148 27.35 19.13 7.20
N GLY A 149 26.82 20.34 7.22
CA GLY A 149 25.67 20.69 8.05
C GLY A 149 24.34 20.37 7.39
N GLY A 150 23.31 20.07 8.18
CA GLY A 150 21.93 20.01 7.67
C GLY A 150 21.39 21.36 7.19
N SER A 151 20.58 21.35 6.13
CA SER A 151 19.66 22.46 5.77
C SER A 151 18.24 21.96 5.50
N ALA A 152 17.28 22.90 5.48
CA ALA A 152 15.87 22.56 5.30
C ALA A 152 15.48 22.20 3.86
N TRP A 153 16.10 22.78 2.83
CA TRP A 153 15.62 22.55 1.45
C TRP A 153 16.65 22.72 0.33
N ARG A 154 17.50 23.75 0.40
CA ARG A 154 18.51 24.00 -0.63
C ARG A 154 19.90 23.58 -0.15
N CYS A 155 20.61 22.83 -0.99
CA CYS A 155 22.05 22.70 -0.81
C CYS A 155 22.74 24.01 -1.17
N ASN A 156 23.82 24.32 -0.46
CA ASN A 156 24.72 25.40 -0.83
C ASN A 156 26.05 24.84 -1.35
N THR A 157 26.86 25.72 -1.95
CA THR A 157 28.19 25.39 -2.50
C THR A 157 29.34 25.95 -1.66
N MET A 158 29.05 26.62 -0.54
CA MET A 158 30.04 27.38 0.22
C MET A 158 30.93 26.47 1.07
N GLN A 159 32.03 25.98 0.50
CA GLN A 159 33.19 25.50 1.25
C GLN A 159 33.95 26.72 1.80
N CYS A 160 34.19 26.78 3.11
CA CYS A 160 35.06 27.82 3.67
C CYS A 160 36.45 27.72 3.04
N ALA A 161 37.09 28.86 2.78
CA ALA A 161 38.38 28.92 2.11
C ALA A 161 39.55 28.22 2.84
N ASN A 162 39.40 27.75 4.10
CA ASN A 162 40.52 27.27 4.93
C ASN A 162 40.22 26.01 5.78
N GLN A 163 39.34 25.09 5.36
CA GLN A 163 39.01 23.88 6.16
C GLN A 163 39.86 22.63 5.87
N MET A 164 41.03 22.78 5.23
CA MET A 164 42.08 21.75 5.27
C MET A 164 43.10 22.10 6.36
N CYS A 165 42.68 22.10 7.62
CA CYS A 165 43.62 22.09 8.74
C CYS A 165 43.21 20.98 9.68
N ASP A 166 44.13 20.05 9.95
CA ASP A 166 43.97 18.98 10.93
C ASP A 166 43.59 19.59 12.28
N GLN A 167 42.33 19.40 12.69
CA GLN A 167 41.79 19.97 13.93
C GLN A 167 42.31 19.19 15.14
N GLN A 168 43.55 19.45 15.51
CA GLN A 168 44.06 19.32 16.88
C GLN A 168 44.12 20.71 17.50
N CYS A 169 43.00 21.21 18.02
CA CYS A 169 43.00 22.41 18.85
C CYS A 169 42.27 22.13 20.16
N ASN A 170 43.06 21.91 21.22
CA ASN A 170 42.62 21.92 22.62
C ASN A 170 41.97 23.27 22.92
N GLN A 171 40.68 23.28 23.26
CA GLN A 171 40.01 24.47 23.78
C GLN A 171 39.95 24.41 25.30
N THR A 172 41.02 24.84 25.97
CA THR A 172 40.97 25.30 27.36
C THR A 172 40.54 26.77 27.37
N HIS A 173 39.40 27.06 27.96
CA HIS A 173 38.72 28.35 27.85
C HIS A 173 38.65 29.06 29.20
N ASN A 174 39.56 30.03 29.43
CA ASN A 174 39.41 31.08 30.44
C ASN A 174 39.10 32.38 29.70
N GLN A 175 37.82 32.80 29.69
CA GLN A 175 37.40 34.03 29.03
C GLN A 175 37.30 35.20 30.02
N ILE A 176 38.02 36.28 29.69
CA ILE A 176 37.72 37.64 30.15
C ILE A 176 37.11 38.38 28.95
N CYS A 177 35.87 38.84 29.11
CA CYS A 177 35.07 39.49 28.08
C CYS A 177 35.59 40.90 27.75
N ASN A 178 36.15 41.10 26.54
CA ASN A 178 36.12 42.41 25.87
C ASN A 178 36.49 42.35 24.37
N GLN A 179 35.75 41.62 23.53
CA GLN A 179 35.89 41.75 22.07
C GLN A 179 34.54 41.80 21.36
N SER A 180 34.41 42.77 20.46
CA SER A 180 33.28 43.09 19.60
C SER A 180 32.88 41.95 18.66
N CYS A 181 31.57 41.83 18.45
CA CYS A 181 30.82 40.67 17.94
C CYS A 181 30.97 40.30 16.44
N ASP A 182 32.19 40.16 15.91
CA ASP A 182 32.41 39.65 14.53
C ASP A 182 33.01 38.24 14.47
N GLN A 183 32.75 37.39 15.46
CA GLN A 183 33.21 35.98 15.48
C GLN A 183 32.10 34.97 15.16
N HIS A 184 31.63 34.94 13.91
CA HIS A 184 31.02 33.73 13.37
C HIS A 184 31.72 33.33 12.07
N PRO A 185 32.38 32.17 11.98
CA PRO A 185 32.50 31.53 10.68
C PRO A 185 31.09 30.96 10.34
N LYS A 186 30.26 31.80 9.70
CA LYS A 186 28.96 31.44 9.07
C LYS A 186 29.14 30.68 7.74
N CYS A 187 30.33 30.19 7.41
CA CYS A 187 30.56 29.42 6.19
C CYS A 187 30.63 27.92 6.52
N GLY A 188 30.07 27.09 5.64
CA GLY A 188 30.02 25.64 5.79
C GLY A 188 29.04 25.07 4.78
N VAL A 189 29.35 23.90 4.23
CA VAL A 189 28.47 23.23 3.29
C VAL A 189 27.24 22.76 4.04
N LYS A 190 26.05 23.20 3.60
CA LYS A 190 24.75 22.82 4.15
C LYS A 190 23.92 22.09 3.12
N SER A 191 23.22 21.05 3.54
CA SER A 191 22.56 20.13 2.64
C SER A 191 21.25 19.53 3.19
N PRO A 192 20.17 19.50 2.39
CA PRO A 192 18.94 18.80 2.75
C PRO A 192 19.13 17.28 2.75
N LEU A 193 20.05 16.76 1.92
CA LEU A 193 20.45 15.36 1.92
C LEU A 193 21.06 14.98 3.26
N GLN A 194 21.95 15.82 3.81
CA GLN A 194 22.51 15.62 5.14
C GLN A 194 21.41 15.55 6.20
N SER A 195 20.50 16.54 6.21
CA SER A 195 19.37 16.57 7.15
C SER A 195 18.50 15.32 7.06
N PHE A 196 18.28 14.78 5.85
CA PHE A 196 17.48 13.57 5.68
C PHE A 196 18.18 12.34 6.25
N LEU A 197 19.50 12.20 6.03
CA LEU A 197 20.29 11.12 6.62
C LEU A 197 20.32 11.20 8.15
N GLU A 198 20.39 12.43 8.68
CA GLU A 198 20.39 12.72 10.12
C GLU A 198 19.00 12.69 10.76
N ASP A 199 17.95 12.38 10.01
CA ASP A 199 16.55 12.39 10.47
C ASP A 199 16.03 13.79 10.91
N GLY A 200 16.76 14.85 10.55
CA GLY A 200 16.44 16.24 10.88
C GLY A 200 15.67 17.01 9.79
N LEU A 201 15.37 16.39 8.65
CA LEU A 201 14.63 17.05 7.56
C LEU A 201 13.14 17.12 7.91
N VAL A 202 12.64 18.35 8.09
CA VAL A 202 11.25 18.62 8.50
C VAL A 202 10.25 18.04 7.51
N GLY A 203 9.21 17.37 8.03
CA GLY A 203 8.11 16.81 7.25
C GLY A 203 8.28 15.35 6.79
N PHE A 204 9.47 14.76 6.96
CA PHE A 204 9.77 13.39 6.51
C PHE A 204 9.60 12.31 7.59
N LEU A 205 9.53 12.70 8.86
CA LEU A 205 9.29 11.79 9.99
C LEU A 205 8.12 12.29 10.84
N PRO A 206 6.88 11.87 10.52
CA PRO A 206 5.68 12.37 11.20
C PRO A 206 5.44 11.76 12.58
N HIS A 207 6.15 10.68 12.94
CA HIS A 207 5.94 9.96 14.19
C HIS A 207 7.25 9.43 14.76
N ALA A 208 7.32 9.34 16.08
CA ALA A 208 8.40 8.65 16.76
C ALA A 208 8.22 7.13 16.67
N VAL A 209 9.34 6.42 16.67
CA VAL A 209 9.36 4.98 16.53
C VAL A 209 10.24 4.42 17.64
N THR A 210 9.75 3.39 18.34
CA THR A 210 10.44 2.79 19.49
C THR A 210 10.84 1.36 19.17
N PRO A 211 12.02 0.91 19.63
CA PRO A 211 12.39 -0.50 19.52
C PRO A 211 11.50 -1.33 20.47
N LYS A 212 10.96 -2.46 19.99
CA LYS A 212 10.32 -3.44 20.87
C LYS A 212 10.52 -4.88 20.36
N ASP A 213 11.17 -5.70 21.17
CA ASP A 213 11.47 -7.09 20.88
C ASP A 213 12.28 -7.21 19.57
N THR A 214 11.80 -8.00 18.60
CA THR A 214 12.37 -8.14 17.26
C THR A 214 12.00 -7.01 16.31
N CYS A 215 10.98 -6.20 16.62
CA CYS A 215 10.38 -5.26 15.68
C CYS A 215 10.46 -3.81 16.12
N VAL A 216 10.23 -2.95 15.16
CA VAL A 216 10.17 -1.51 15.34
C VAL A 216 8.70 -1.14 15.54
N LYS A 217 8.29 -0.77 16.77
CA LYS A 217 6.89 -0.40 17.06
C LYS A 217 6.67 1.08 16.96
N CYS A 218 5.56 1.44 16.32
CA CYS A 218 5.03 2.79 16.32
C CYS A 218 3.65 2.74 16.97
N SER A 219 3.49 3.40 18.11
CA SER A 219 2.20 3.52 18.80
C SER A 219 1.21 4.42 18.07
N ALA A 220 1.72 5.31 17.20
CA ALA A 220 0.92 6.27 16.45
C ALA A 220 0.40 5.72 15.10
N CYS A 221 0.89 4.56 14.66
CA CYS A 221 0.46 3.95 13.40
C CYS A 221 -0.34 2.68 13.68
N ASP A 222 -1.55 2.59 13.13
CA ASP A 222 -2.21 1.30 13.01
C ASP A 222 -1.44 0.44 11.98
N THR A 223 -1.03 -0.74 12.41
CA THR A 223 -0.32 -1.71 11.56
C THR A 223 -1.26 -2.82 11.07
N LYS A 224 -2.48 -2.88 11.58
CA LYS A 224 -3.48 -3.93 11.29
C LYS A 224 -4.39 -3.55 10.13
N SER A 225 -4.84 -2.31 10.08
CA SER A 225 -5.71 -1.80 9.00
C SER A 225 -4.90 -1.11 7.89
N PRO A 226 -5.46 -0.98 6.67
CA PRO A 226 -4.91 -0.08 5.65
C PRO A 226 -4.80 1.36 6.18
N GLY A 227 -3.76 2.07 5.74
CA GLY A 227 -3.49 3.43 6.23
C GLY A 227 -2.16 3.96 5.74
N LEU A 228 -1.75 5.11 6.27
CA LEU A 228 -0.48 5.73 5.88
C LEU A 228 0.73 4.87 6.27
N PRO A 229 1.77 4.80 5.41
CA PRO A 229 2.97 4.02 5.69
C PRO A 229 3.76 4.59 6.88
N CYS A 230 4.12 3.71 7.80
CA CYS A 230 4.99 4.05 8.93
C CYS A 230 6.42 4.36 8.44
N LYS A 231 6.88 5.60 8.62
CA LYS A 231 8.21 6.05 8.18
C LYS A 231 9.30 5.67 9.18
N THR A 232 10.29 4.92 8.70
CA THR A 232 11.43 4.49 9.52
C THR A 232 12.55 5.52 9.44
N PRO A 233 13.17 5.97 10.54
CA PRO A 233 14.31 6.87 10.47
C PRO A 233 15.48 6.23 9.69
N MET A 234 16.28 7.05 9.00
CA MET A 234 17.56 6.66 8.39
C MET A 234 18.56 6.21 9.46
N GLY A 235 18.53 6.82 10.64
CA GLY A 235 19.31 6.42 11.81
C GLY A 235 20.76 6.88 11.78
N LEU A 236 21.11 7.91 11.00
CA LEU A 236 22.49 8.41 10.85
C LEU A 236 22.66 9.80 11.47
N SER A 237 22.05 10.04 12.63
CA SER A 237 22.04 11.35 13.33
C SER A 237 23.43 11.94 13.61
N ASN A 238 24.47 11.11 13.62
CA ASN A 238 25.85 11.48 13.91
C ASN A 238 26.78 11.38 12.69
N ILE A 239 26.24 11.30 11.47
CA ILE A 239 27.03 11.13 10.24
C ILE A 239 28.01 12.28 9.99
N THR A 240 27.71 13.49 10.45
CA THR A 240 28.63 14.64 10.38
C THR A 240 29.97 14.40 11.07
N TRP A 241 30.03 13.53 12.10
CA TRP A 241 31.25 13.21 12.86
C TRP A 241 31.75 11.79 12.62
N LEU A 242 30.86 10.84 12.34
CA LEU A 242 31.20 9.42 12.15
C LEU A 242 31.70 9.08 10.75
N ALA A 243 31.27 9.85 9.73
CA ALA A 243 31.68 9.57 8.37
C ALA A 243 33.18 9.87 8.17
N SER A 244 33.83 9.08 7.33
CA SER A 244 35.27 9.24 7.05
C SER A 244 35.58 10.50 6.24
N GLY A 245 34.62 11.00 5.47
CA GLY A 245 34.76 12.19 4.65
C GLY A 245 33.41 12.68 4.12
N ALA A 246 33.46 13.73 3.30
CA ALA A 246 32.29 14.25 2.61
C ALA A 246 32.23 13.74 1.15
N SER A 247 31.03 13.57 0.62
CA SER A 247 30.79 13.15 -0.76
C SER A 247 29.50 13.77 -1.31
N GLN A 248 29.30 13.70 -2.62
CA GLN A 248 28.07 14.18 -3.27
C GLN A 248 27.04 13.04 -3.41
N GLY A 249 25.75 13.41 -3.43
CA GLY A 249 24.62 12.49 -3.59
C GLY A 249 24.71 11.61 -4.84
N ARG A 250 25.47 11.99 -5.87
CA ARG A 250 25.82 11.12 -7.01
C ARG A 250 26.34 9.75 -6.59
N ARG A 251 27.22 9.70 -5.58
CA ARG A 251 27.77 8.42 -5.09
C ARG A 251 26.68 7.54 -4.46
N ILE A 252 25.71 8.15 -3.78
CA ILE A 252 24.53 7.45 -3.25
C ILE A 252 23.66 6.96 -4.40
N MET A 253 23.43 7.79 -5.41
CA MET A 253 22.64 7.43 -6.60
C MET A 253 23.21 6.20 -7.31
N ASP A 254 24.53 6.16 -7.55
CA ASP A 254 25.17 5.04 -8.24
C ASP A 254 24.99 3.71 -7.46
N VAL A 255 25.23 3.74 -6.15
CA VAL A 255 25.17 2.56 -5.30
C VAL A 255 23.73 2.10 -5.06
N LEU A 256 22.81 3.02 -4.80
CA LEU A 256 21.40 2.68 -4.61
C LEU A 256 20.72 2.29 -5.93
N GLY A 257 21.17 2.82 -7.06
CA GLY A 257 20.73 2.39 -8.39
C GLY A 257 20.98 0.89 -8.59
N ALA A 258 22.18 0.43 -8.22
CA ALA A 258 22.53 -0.98 -8.30
C ALA A 258 21.87 -1.85 -7.22
N PHE A 259 21.47 -1.28 -6.08
CA PHE A 259 20.88 -2.00 -4.94
C PHE A 259 19.35 -2.11 -4.99
N CYS A 260 18.65 -1.02 -5.30
CA CYS A 260 17.19 -0.93 -5.33
C CYS A 260 16.62 -0.07 -6.48
N GLY A 261 17.44 0.36 -7.45
CA GLY A 261 17.04 1.35 -8.46
C GLY A 261 15.95 0.94 -9.46
N GLY A 262 15.66 -0.36 -9.59
CA GLY A 262 14.57 -0.87 -10.43
C GLY A 262 14.25 -2.34 -10.14
N ALA A 263 13.32 -2.92 -10.91
CA ALA A 263 12.78 -4.26 -10.68
C ALA A 263 13.82 -5.40 -10.73
N SER A 264 14.95 -5.23 -11.43
CA SER A 264 16.03 -6.22 -11.48
C SER A 264 17.05 -6.08 -10.34
N SER A 265 17.02 -4.95 -9.62
CA SER A 265 17.94 -4.70 -8.51
C SER A 265 17.66 -5.70 -7.37
N PRO A 266 18.70 -6.16 -6.65
CA PRO A 266 18.60 -7.28 -5.72
C PRO A 266 17.59 -7.05 -4.59
N LEU A 267 17.53 -5.84 -4.01
CA LEU A 267 16.57 -5.55 -2.94
C LEU A 267 15.13 -5.52 -3.45
N ALA A 268 14.88 -4.86 -4.58
CA ALA A 268 13.54 -4.79 -5.17
C ALA A 268 13.04 -6.18 -5.59
N ARG A 269 13.91 -6.98 -6.22
CA ARG A 269 13.63 -8.35 -6.63
C ARG A 269 13.30 -9.26 -5.44
N LEU A 270 14.11 -9.23 -4.39
CA LEU A 270 13.89 -10.02 -3.18
C LEU A 270 12.58 -9.61 -2.50
N CYS A 271 12.37 -8.31 -2.29
CA CYS A 271 11.13 -7.78 -1.72
C CYS A 271 9.90 -8.19 -2.56
N GLY A 272 9.99 -8.13 -3.89
CA GLY A 272 8.89 -8.49 -4.78
C GLY A 272 8.57 -9.98 -4.76
N SER A 273 9.61 -10.83 -4.73
CA SER A 273 9.45 -12.28 -4.62
C SER A 273 8.82 -12.68 -3.28
N LEU A 274 9.33 -12.15 -2.17
CA LEU A 274 8.77 -12.39 -0.84
C LEU A 274 7.35 -11.82 -0.70
N SER A 275 7.05 -10.67 -1.30
CA SER A 275 5.69 -10.10 -1.29
C SER A 275 4.69 -10.97 -2.03
N CYS A 276 5.12 -11.65 -3.10
CA CYS A 276 4.31 -12.62 -3.82
C CYS A 276 4.07 -13.88 -2.97
N LEU A 277 5.13 -14.46 -2.40
CA LEU A 277 5.08 -15.68 -1.57
C LEU A 277 4.28 -15.50 -0.27
N PHE A 278 4.49 -14.41 0.45
CA PHE A 278 3.75 -14.15 1.69
C PHE A 278 2.30 -13.73 1.47
N THR A 279 1.88 -13.52 0.22
CA THR A 279 0.51 -13.14 -0.19
C THR A 279 -0.10 -11.99 0.62
N ARG A 280 0.73 -11.08 1.13
CA ARG A 280 0.28 -9.98 1.99
C ARG A 280 -0.51 -8.95 1.18
N PRO A 281 -1.76 -8.61 1.56
CA PRO A 281 -2.54 -7.60 0.85
C PRO A 281 -1.85 -6.23 0.85
N PRO A 282 -2.03 -5.41 -0.20
CA PRO A 282 -1.59 -4.01 -0.20
C PRO A 282 -2.33 -3.22 0.88
N ARG A 283 -1.60 -2.44 1.69
CA ARG A 283 -2.20 -1.71 2.82
C ARG A 283 -2.01 -0.20 2.78
N THR A 284 -0.93 0.25 2.15
CA THR A 284 -0.57 1.66 2.10
C THR A 284 -0.96 2.25 0.74
N PRO A 285 -1.16 3.58 0.63
CA PRO A 285 -1.54 4.20 -0.63
C PRO A 285 -0.58 3.86 -1.78
N ASP A 286 0.72 3.80 -1.49
CA ASP A 286 1.74 3.44 -2.47
C ASP A 286 1.67 1.97 -2.89
N GLU A 287 1.42 1.03 -1.97
CA GLU A 287 1.25 -0.37 -2.32
C GLU A 287 -0.01 -0.62 -3.13
N LEU A 288 -1.13 0.03 -2.76
CA LEU A 288 -2.39 -0.05 -3.50
C LEU A 288 -2.17 0.49 -4.91
N PHE A 289 -1.66 1.71 -5.04
CA PHE A 289 -1.42 2.32 -6.34
C PHE A 289 -0.45 1.48 -7.19
N ALA A 290 0.64 0.98 -6.60
CA ALA A 290 1.59 0.11 -7.28
C ALA A 290 0.94 -1.20 -7.77
N PHE A 291 0.10 -1.82 -6.93
CA PHE A 291 -0.64 -3.01 -7.29
C PHE A 291 -1.57 -2.74 -8.48
N TYR A 292 -2.48 -1.75 -8.39
CA TYR A 292 -3.40 -1.43 -9.49
C TYR A 292 -2.64 -1.06 -10.77
N TYR A 293 -1.58 -0.27 -10.67
CA TYR A 293 -0.78 0.12 -11.84
C TYR A 293 -0.12 -1.10 -12.48
N ASN A 294 0.67 -1.90 -11.75
CA ASN A 294 1.39 -3.03 -12.35
C ASN A 294 0.46 -4.17 -12.80
N PHE A 295 -0.67 -4.34 -12.12
CA PHE A 295 -1.63 -5.39 -12.45
C PHE A 295 -2.45 -5.03 -13.69
N LEU A 296 -2.92 -3.78 -13.80
CA LEU A 296 -3.84 -3.34 -14.85
C LEU A 296 -3.17 -2.63 -16.02
N CYS A 297 -1.96 -2.10 -15.88
CA CYS A 297 -1.27 -1.46 -16.98
C CYS A 297 -1.01 -2.47 -18.11
N ASN A 298 -1.30 -2.03 -19.33
CA ASN A 298 -1.30 -2.86 -20.55
C ASN A 298 -2.21 -4.10 -20.45
N TRP A 299 -3.41 -3.96 -19.85
CA TRP A 299 -4.39 -5.03 -19.69
C TRP A 299 -4.72 -5.81 -20.98
N THR A 300 -4.59 -5.17 -22.15
CA THR A 300 -4.85 -5.78 -23.46
C THR A 300 -3.71 -6.68 -23.95
N GLN A 301 -2.51 -6.54 -23.40
CA GLN A 301 -1.34 -7.39 -23.69
C GLN A 301 -1.30 -8.49 -22.63
N THR A 302 -1.97 -9.61 -22.94
CA THR A 302 -2.29 -10.70 -22.02
C THR A 302 -1.08 -11.38 -21.40
N GLY A 303 -1.27 -11.93 -20.20
CA GLY A 303 -0.33 -12.83 -19.54
C GLY A 303 -1.06 -13.77 -18.59
N GLU A 304 -0.66 -15.05 -18.61
CA GLU A 304 -1.22 -16.18 -17.83
C GLU A 304 -1.45 -15.81 -16.36
N HIS A 305 -0.51 -15.08 -15.74
CA HIS A 305 -0.52 -14.75 -14.31
C HIS A 305 -1.26 -13.46 -13.93
N ARG A 306 -1.85 -12.74 -14.89
CA ARG A 306 -2.60 -11.49 -14.64
C ARG A 306 -4.04 -11.63 -15.12
N LYS A 307 -4.33 -11.18 -16.34
CA LYS A 307 -5.70 -11.09 -16.87
C LYS A 307 -6.40 -12.44 -16.92
N GLU A 308 -5.77 -13.46 -17.52
CA GLU A 308 -6.41 -14.77 -17.70
C GLU A 308 -6.76 -15.42 -16.36
N ALA A 309 -5.82 -15.42 -15.42
CA ALA A 309 -6.07 -15.93 -14.08
C ALA A 309 -7.10 -15.10 -13.30
N PHE A 310 -7.12 -13.78 -13.49
CA PHE A 310 -8.11 -12.90 -12.87
C PHE A 310 -9.53 -13.14 -13.40
N ASP A 311 -9.68 -13.23 -14.72
CA ASP A 311 -10.96 -13.47 -15.38
C ASP A 311 -11.50 -14.86 -14.99
N ASP A 312 -10.64 -15.88 -14.90
CA ASP A 312 -11.03 -17.21 -14.42
C ASP A 312 -11.42 -17.21 -12.94
N ALA A 313 -10.66 -16.53 -12.07
CA ALA A 313 -11.01 -16.37 -10.66
C ALA A 313 -12.34 -15.62 -10.46
N GLY A 314 -12.57 -14.55 -11.23
CA GLY A 314 -13.84 -13.81 -11.23
C GLY A 314 -15.01 -14.67 -11.70
N GLY A 315 -14.80 -15.45 -12.77
CA GLY A 315 -15.77 -16.42 -13.27
C GLY A 315 -16.08 -17.53 -12.26
N ALA A 316 -15.06 -18.06 -11.57
CA ALA A 316 -15.24 -19.06 -10.52
C ALA A 316 -16.05 -18.48 -9.34
N ALA A 317 -15.74 -17.25 -8.91
CA ALA A 317 -16.43 -16.58 -7.81
C ALA A 317 -17.92 -16.33 -8.08
N CYS A 318 -18.33 -16.15 -9.34
CA CYS A 318 -19.73 -15.98 -9.73
C CYS A 318 -20.38 -17.27 -10.27
N PHE A 319 -19.81 -18.45 -9.98
CA PHE A 319 -20.29 -19.75 -10.47
C PHE A 319 -20.46 -19.80 -12.01
N ARG A 320 -19.64 -19.03 -12.73
CA ARG A 320 -19.65 -18.86 -14.19
C ARG A 320 -21.00 -18.41 -14.74
N GLN A 321 -21.72 -17.58 -13.98
CA GLN A 321 -23.00 -17.01 -14.41
C GLN A 321 -22.82 -16.13 -15.64
N ARG A 322 -23.66 -16.34 -16.67
CA ARG A 322 -23.61 -15.55 -17.91
C ARG A 322 -23.95 -14.08 -17.63
N GLY A 323 -23.14 -13.17 -18.18
CA GLY A 323 -23.35 -11.73 -18.09
C GLY A 323 -22.84 -11.07 -16.79
N VAL A 324 -22.28 -11.84 -15.85
CA VAL A 324 -21.67 -11.30 -14.63
C VAL A 324 -20.15 -11.27 -14.81
N THR A 325 -19.60 -10.08 -15.06
CA THR A 325 -18.16 -9.86 -15.23
C THR A 325 -17.71 -8.62 -14.49
N LEU A 326 -16.51 -8.65 -13.89
CA LEU A 326 -15.91 -7.51 -13.21
C LEU A 326 -14.86 -6.86 -14.11
N ASP A 327 -15.22 -5.78 -14.81
CA ASP A 327 -14.27 -5.04 -15.65
C ASP A 327 -13.51 -3.97 -14.84
N VAL A 328 -12.26 -4.30 -14.52
CA VAL A 328 -11.33 -3.44 -13.77
C VAL A 328 -10.45 -2.58 -14.67
N SER A 329 -10.46 -2.84 -15.98
CA SER A 329 -9.53 -2.20 -16.93
C SER A 329 -9.77 -0.70 -17.11
N THR A 330 -10.97 -0.24 -16.76
CA THR A 330 -11.40 1.15 -16.89
C THR A 330 -10.54 2.15 -16.11
N ILE A 331 -9.90 1.73 -15.01
CA ILE A 331 -9.04 2.60 -14.19
C ILE A 331 -7.75 3.00 -14.92
N PHE A 332 -7.20 2.09 -15.74
CA PHE A 332 -5.99 2.28 -16.53
C PHE A 332 -6.28 1.92 -18.00
N ARG A 333 -7.29 2.58 -18.59
CA ARG A 333 -7.79 2.24 -19.92
C ARG A 333 -6.88 2.69 -21.06
N THR A 334 -6.46 3.96 -21.06
CA THR A 334 -5.62 4.51 -22.13
C THR A 334 -4.69 5.57 -21.59
N SER A 335 -3.42 5.53 -21.98
CA SER A 335 -2.47 6.60 -21.69
C SER A 335 -2.50 7.72 -22.75
N ASN A 336 -3.29 7.58 -23.82
CA ASN A 336 -3.42 8.59 -24.87
C ASN A 336 -4.51 9.59 -24.47
N HIS A 337 -4.13 10.78 -24.01
CA HIS A 337 -5.06 11.83 -23.57
C HIS A 337 -5.00 13.07 -24.46
N GLY A 338 -4.83 12.88 -25.78
CA GLY A 338 -4.72 13.97 -26.75
C GLY A 338 -5.94 14.91 -26.83
N SER A 339 -5.81 15.93 -27.69
CA SER A 339 -6.70 17.09 -27.79
C SER A 339 -7.92 16.92 -28.72
N GLY A 340 -8.49 15.71 -28.79
CA GLY A 340 -9.70 15.42 -29.59
C GLY A 340 -10.99 15.93 -28.93
N THR A 341 -12.15 15.73 -29.57
CA THR A 341 -13.46 16.12 -28.99
C THR A 341 -13.87 15.25 -27.80
N ASP A 342 -13.43 13.99 -27.77
CA ASP A 342 -13.60 13.06 -26.64
C ASP A 342 -12.30 13.00 -25.83
N ILE A 343 -12.04 14.06 -25.05
CA ILE A 343 -10.80 14.22 -24.29
C ILE A 343 -10.73 13.19 -23.15
N PRO A 344 -9.79 12.23 -23.18
CA PRO A 344 -9.77 11.14 -22.20
C PRO A 344 -9.38 11.60 -20.79
N HIS A 345 -8.63 12.70 -20.63
CA HIS A 345 -8.33 13.19 -19.29
C HIS A 345 -9.56 13.72 -18.54
N LEU A 346 -10.62 14.16 -19.24
CA LEU A 346 -11.92 14.47 -18.60
C LEU A 346 -12.61 13.22 -18.06
N THR A 347 -12.23 12.04 -18.57
CA THR A 347 -12.77 10.76 -18.10
C THR A 347 -12.18 10.34 -16.75
N GLY A 348 -11.05 10.91 -16.33
CA GLY A 348 -10.49 10.70 -14.99
C GLY A 348 -9.91 9.31 -14.71
N ASP A 349 -9.31 8.69 -15.72
CA ASP A 349 -8.47 7.52 -15.48
C ASP A 349 -7.20 7.88 -14.69
N LEU A 350 -6.55 6.88 -14.09
CA LEU A 350 -5.35 7.08 -13.29
C LEU A 350 -4.08 7.25 -14.14
N PHE A 351 -4.14 7.05 -15.46
CA PHE A 351 -3.00 7.37 -16.33
C PHE A 351 -2.68 8.86 -16.29
N SER A 352 -3.68 9.71 -16.06
CA SER A 352 -3.51 11.17 -15.90
C SER A 352 -2.47 11.57 -14.84
N LEU A 353 -2.28 10.73 -13.81
CA LEU A 353 -1.36 10.94 -12.69
C LEU A 353 0.05 10.36 -12.90
N VAL A 354 0.24 9.50 -13.91
CA VAL A 354 1.45 8.66 -14.03
C VAL A 354 2.06 8.77 -15.42
N GLN A 355 1.23 8.65 -16.45
CA GLN A 355 1.64 8.67 -17.84
C GLN A 355 0.52 9.18 -18.72
N CYS A 356 0.76 10.34 -19.32
CA CYS A 356 -0.09 10.85 -20.38
C CYS A 356 0.78 11.09 -21.60
N ASN A 357 0.57 10.29 -22.63
CA ASN A 357 1.12 10.53 -23.95
C ASN A 357 0.09 11.38 -24.72
N GLY A 358 0.52 12.53 -25.26
CA GLY A 358 -0.26 13.21 -26.30
C GLY A 358 -0.12 12.47 -27.64
N THR A 359 0.05 13.20 -28.74
CA THR A 359 0.60 12.62 -29.98
C THR A 359 2.02 12.08 -29.73
N PRO A 360 2.49 11.03 -30.42
CA PRO A 360 3.86 10.53 -30.26
C PRO A 360 4.89 11.67 -30.41
N GLY A 361 5.76 11.84 -29.40
CA GLY A 361 6.76 12.93 -29.36
C GLY A 361 6.27 14.28 -28.81
N SER A 362 5.00 14.40 -28.40
CA SER A 362 4.46 15.62 -27.77
C SER A 362 4.46 15.55 -26.23
N ALA A 363 4.42 16.73 -25.61
CA ALA A 363 4.28 16.87 -24.16
C ALA A 363 2.93 16.30 -23.68
N PRO A 364 2.84 15.85 -22.40
CA PRO A 364 1.58 15.46 -21.79
C PRO A 364 0.54 16.59 -21.91
N SER A 365 -0.72 16.23 -22.17
CA SER A 365 -1.83 17.19 -22.17
C SER A 365 -2.08 17.71 -20.75
N HIS A 366 -2.34 19.00 -20.60
CA HIS A 366 -2.64 19.63 -19.31
C HIS A 366 -4.03 19.18 -18.80
N PRO A 367 -4.21 18.86 -17.50
CA PRO A 367 -3.26 18.92 -16.38
C PRO A 367 -2.46 17.63 -16.14
N CYS A 368 -2.64 16.61 -16.98
CA CYS A 368 -2.00 15.31 -16.82
C CYS A 368 -0.48 15.38 -16.84
N GLY A 369 0.19 14.47 -16.15
CA GLY A 369 1.65 14.44 -16.11
C GLY A 369 2.20 13.27 -15.30
N PRO A 370 3.52 13.08 -15.30
CA PRO A 370 4.20 12.06 -14.52
C PRO A 370 4.30 12.47 -13.04
N HIS A 371 3.15 12.74 -12.42
CA HIS A 371 2.99 13.32 -11.10
C HIS A 371 3.38 12.36 -9.98
N LEU A 372 2.93 11.10 -10.06
CA LEU A 372 3.04 10.11 -8.99
C LEU A 372 3.80 8.87 -9.45
N LYS A 373 4.76 8.46 -8.63
CA LYS A 373 5.37 7.14 -8.63
C LYS A 373 5.33 6.57 -7.21
N PRO A 374 4.68 5.43 -6.99
CA PRO A 374 4.72 4.75 -5.70
C PRO A 374 6.15 4.31 -5.35
N LEU A 375 6.52 4.39 -4.07
CA LEU A 375 7.80 3.86 -3.60
C LEU A 375 7.87 2.34 -3.70
N SER A 376 6.74 1.64 -3.52
CA SER A 376 6.64 0.19 -3.67
C SER A 376 6.38 -0.28 -5.12
N HIS A 377 6.56 0.59 -6.13
CA HIS A 377 6.28 0.28 -7.53
C HIS A 377 6.91 -1.04 -7.99
N ASP A 378 8.21 -1.20 -7.79
CA ASP A 378 8.93 -2.37 -8.30
C ASP A 378 8.75 -3.62 -7.40
N VAL A 379 8.36 -3.43 -6.14
CA VAL A 379 8.08 -4.51 -5.19
C VAL A 379 6.71 -5.14 -5.45
N ARG A 380 5.70 -4.35 -5.84
CA ARG A 380 4.34 -4.83 -6.15
C ARG A 380 4.16 -5.13 -7.65
N ALA A 381 5.14 -5.78 -8.27
CA ALA A 381 5.15 -6.07 -9.71
C ALA A 381 5.20 -7.57 -10.05
N THR A 382 5.20 -8.45 -9.03
CA THR A 382 5.28 -9.91 -9.23
C THR A 382 3.94 -10.58 -8.95
N PHE A 383 3.44 -11.37 -9.89
CA PHE A 383 2.12 -12.00 -9.83
C PHE A 383 2.19 -13.48 -10.20
N SER A 384 1.44 -14.32 -9.49
CA SER A 384 1.26 -15.74 -9.80
C SER A 384 -0.23 -16.05 -9.98
N LYS A 385 -0.53 -16.97 -10.90
CA LYS A 385 -1.91 -17.41 -11.15
C LYS A 385 -2.51 -18.16 -9.96
N GLU A 386 -1.68 -18.82 -9.17
CA GLU A 386 -2.09 -19.57 -7.96
C GLU A 386 -2.76 -18.65 -6.92
N HIS A 387 -2.42 -17.35 -6.95
CA HIS A 387 -2.94 -16.35 -6.03
C HIS A 387 -4.02 -15.45 -6.65
N ALA A 388 -4.57 -15.80 -7.82
CA ALA A 388 -5.55 -14.95 -8.52
C ALA A 388 -6.82 -14.66 -7.69
N HIS A 389 -7.27 -15.63 -6.89
CA HIS A 389 -8.39 -15.45 -5.97
C HIS A 389 -8.11 -14.36 -4.91
N LEU A 390 -6.84 -14.19 -4.50
CA LEU A 390 -6.43 -13.12 -3.58
C LEU A 390 -6.42 -11.77 -4.28
N TYR A 391 -5.96 -11.70 -5.53
CA TYR A 391 -5.98 -10.45 -6.31
C TYR A 391 -7.41 -9.96 -6.54
N LEU A 392 -8.34 -10.89 -6.81
CA LEU A 392 -9.78 -10.61 -6.85
C LEU A 392 -10.28 -10.06 -5.51
N SER A 393 -9.95 -10.73 -4.41
CA SER A 393 -10.30 -10.27 -3.06
C SER A 393 -9.77 -8.85 -2.78
N TRP A 394 -8.51 -8.57 -3.12
CA TRP A 394 -7.91 -7.25 -2.91
C TRP A 394 -8.63 -6.18 -3.71
N ILE A 395 -8.95 -6.42 -4.98
CA ILE A 395 -9.70 -5.46 -5.79
C ILE A 395 -11.08 -5.22 -5.18
N VAL A 396 -11.81 -6.29 -4.86
CA VAL A 396 -13.17 -6.19 -4.33
C VAL A 396 -13.22 -5.44 -3.00
N TYR A 397 -12.28 -5.70 -2.08
CA TYR A 397 -12.36 -5.16 -0.71
C TYR A 397 -11.50 -3.90 -0.46
N LEU A 398 -10.51 -3.60 -1.32
CA LEU A 398 -9.60 -2.48 -1.09
C LEU A 398 -9.79 -1.30 -2.04
N THR A 399 -10.63 -1.43 -3.09
CA THR A 399 -10.85 -0.32 -4.05
C THR A 399 -11.45 0.92 -3.38
N GLU A 400 -12.43 0.75 -2.48
CA GLU A 400 -13.02 1.86 -1.73
C GLU A 400 -11.98 2.55 -0.84
N THR A 401 -11.20 1.78 -0.11
CA THR A 401 -10.09 2.31 0.71
C THR A 401 -9.05 3.04 -0.15
N PHE A 402 -8.72 2.52 -1.33
CA PHE A 402 -7.80 3.17 -2.25
C PHE A 402 -8.34 4.52 -2.74
N TYR A 403 -9.64 4.57 -3.07
CA TYR A 403 -10.33 5.80 -3.43
C TYR A 403 -10.30 6.84 -2.31
N ASP A 404 -10.57 6.44 -1.07
CA ASP A 404 -10.53 7.34 0.09
C ASP A 404 -9.12 7.85 0.40
N LEU A 405 -8.09 7.02 0.26
CA LEU A 405 -6.70 7.44 0.45
C LEU A 405 -6.26 8.46 -0.60
N LEU A 406 -6.72 8.35 -1.85
CA LEU A 406 -6.47 9.37 -2.89
C LEU A 406 -7.22 10.67 -2.62
N LYS A 407 -8.43 10.61 -2.04
CA LYS A 407 -9.14 11.81 -1.55
C LYS A 407 -8.39 12.50 -0.42
N GLN A 408 -7.88 11.73 0.55
CA GLN A 408 -7.09 12.29 1.65
C GLN A 408 -5.81 12.96 1.12
N LEU A 409 -5.12 12.32 0.17
CA LEU A 409 -3.98 12.90 -0.52
C LEU A 409 -4.34 14.23 -1.20
N LEU A 410 -5.47 14.27 -1.92
CA LEU A 410 -5.97 15.49 -2.53
C LEU A 410 -6.20 16.61 -1.50
N GLN A 411 -6.91 16.31 -0.42
CA GLN A 411 -7.21 17.29 0.64
C GLN A 411 -5.93 17.85 1.28
N ASP A 412 -4.93 16.99 1.54
CA ASP A 412 -3.65 17.43 2.07
C ASP A 412 -2.85 18.26 1.06
N CYS A 413 -2.86 17.89 -0.22
CA CYS A 413 -2.25 18.69 -1.28
C CYS A 413 -2.92 20.06 -1.42
N GLU A 414 -4.25 20.14 -1.39
CA GLU A 414 -5.01 21.39 -1.45
C GLU A 414 -4.69 22.29 -0.24
N ARG A 415 -4.71 21.74 0.97
CA ARG A 415 -4.35 22.48 2.19
C ARG A 415 -2.93 23.03 2.14
N THR A 416 -2.02 22.26 1.55
CA THR A 416 -0.59 22.59 1.55
C THR A 416 -0.21 23.58 0.44
N CYS A 417 -0.89 23.53 -0.71
CA CYS A 417 -0.48 24.25 -1.91
C CYS A 417 -1.53 25.17 -2.53
N ALA A 418 -2.82 24.91 -2.32
CA ALA A 418 -3.93 25.64 -2.93
C ALA A 418 -4.67 26.57 -1.95
N ASP A 419 -4.44 26.42 -0.64
CA ASP A 419 -4.97 27.33 0.38
C ASP A 419 -4.46 28.75 0.11
N ALA A 420 -5.36 29.74 0.12
CA ALA A 420 -5.06 31.15 -0.08
C ALA A 420 -4.01 31.69 0.91
N THR A 421 -3.91 31.07 2.08
CA THR A 421 -2.93 31.39 3.12
C THR A 421 -1.56 30.75 2.91
N SER A 422 -1.45 29.78 1.99
CA SER A 422 -0.20 29.09 1.73
C SER A 422 0.82 30.01 1.02
N VAL A 423 2.08 29.91 1.43
CA VAL A 423 3.20 30.65 0.82
C VAL A 423 3.32 30.35 -0.68
N TYR A 424 2.86 29.17 -1.10
CA TYR A 424 2.96 28.73 -2.49
C TYR A 424 1.80 29.23 -3.35
N HIS A 425 0.59 29.38 -2.81
CA HIS A 425 -0.50 30.08 -3.50
C HIS A 425 -0.12 31.54 -3.83
N ALA A 426 0.60 32.21 -2.91
CA ALA A 426 1.16 33.55 -3.15
C ALA A 426 2.23 33.58 -4.28
N ARG A 427 2.85 32.44 -4.62
CA ARG A 427 3.78 32.27 -5.74
C ARG A 427 3.14 31.62 -6.96
N SER A 428 1.81 31.50 -6.98
CA SER A 428 1.09 30.87 -8.10
C SER A 428 1.35 31.59 -9.42
N CYS A 429 1.10 30.88 -10.52
CA CYS A 429 1.21 31.44 -11.86
C CYS A 429 0.40 32.73 -11.99
N ASP A 430 0.93 33.65 -12.79
CA ASP A 430 0.25 34.88 -13.17
C ASP A 430 -1.15 34.60 -13.74
N ASN A 431 -2.11 35.50 -13.49
CA ASN A 431 -3.49 35.34 -13.93
C ASN A 431 -3.66 35.38 -15.46
N GLN A 432 -2.62 35.79 -16.19
CA GLN A 432 -2.55 35.71 -17.65
C GLN A 432 -2.06 34.36 -18.18
N CYS A 433 -1.58 33.47 -17.30
CA CYS A 433 -1.19 32.11 -17.67
C CYS A 433 -2.36 31.35 -18.30
N GLN A 434 -2.14 30.79 -19.51
CA GLN A 434 -3.16 30.07 -20.24
C GLN A 434 -3.61 28.80 -19.51
N ALA A 435 -2.67 28.07 -18.92
CA ALA A 435 -2.98 26.90 -18.08
C ALA A 435 -3.89 27.27 -16.90
N LYS A 436 -3.67 28.40 -16.23
CA LYS A 436 -4.54 28.86 -15.13
C LYS A 436 -5.92 29.32 -15.62
N ARG A 437 -5.97 30.02 -16.76
CA ARG A 437 -7.24 30.52 -17.33
C ARG A 437 -8.12 29.41 -17.91
N ARG A 438 -7.51 28.38 -18.48
CA ARG A 438 -8.18 27.27 -19.17
C ARG A 438 -7.54 25.94 -18.79
N PRO A 439 -7.73 25.47 -17.55
CA PRO A 439 -6.95 24.36 -17.00
C PRO A 439 -7.31 22.97 -17.57
N MET A 440 -8.20 22.87 -18.56
CA MET A 440 -8.47 21.65 -19.33
C MET A 440 -8.67 21.99 -20.83
N GLY A 441 -8.11 23.13 -21.25
CA GLY A 441 -8.20 23.61 -22.63
C GLY A 441 -7.17 22.92 -23.54
N PRO A 442 -7.46 22.81 -24.85
CA PRO A 442 -6.45 22.39 -25.80
C PRO A 442 -5.28 23.38 -25.78
N SER A 443 -4.05 22.86 -25.76
CA SER A 443 -2.80 23.65 -25.76
C SER A 443 -2.63 24.60 -24.56
N SER A 444 -3.26 24.28 -23.42
CA SER A 444 -3.09 25.02 -22.18
C SER A 444 -1.71 24.78 -21.57
N ASN A 445 -0.81 25.74 -21.77
CA ASN A 445 0.58 25.66 -21.35
C ASN A 445 0.90 26.70 -20.26
N HIS A 446 1.84 26.34 -19.39
CA HIS A 446 2.44 27.27 -18.43
C HIS A 446 3.46 28.19 -19.10
N THR A 447 3.82 29.29 -18.43
CA THR A 447 4.89 30.19 -18.88
C THR A 447 6.22 29.85 -18.20
N ALA A 448 7.30 30.50 -18.63
CA ALA A 448 8.63 30.34 -18.03
C ALA A 448 8.62 30.69 -16.53
N ASP A 449 7.90 31.76 -16.17
CA ASP A 449 7.89 32.34 -14.82
C ASP A 449 7.08 31.56 -13.80
N CYS A 450 6.19 30.66 -14.26
CA CYS A 450 5.44 29.78 -13.37
C CYS A 450 6.39 28.92 -12.52
N PRO A 451 6.12 28.67 -11.23
CA PRO A 451 6.94 27.72 -10.47
C PRO A 451 6.65 26.28 -10.89
N SER A 452 7.62 25.37 -10.82
CA SER A 452 7.36 23.94 -11.01
C SER A 452 6.98 23.28 -9.69
N ILE A 453 6.14 22.26 -9.74
CA ILE A 453 5.86 21.35 -8.62
C ILE A 453 7.12 20.72 -8.02
N ALA A 454 8.16 20.50 -8.84
CA ALA A 454 9.43 19.95 -8.37
C ALA A 454 10.16 20.88 -7.39
N ASP A 455 9.89 22.19 -7.47
CA ASP A 455 10.47 23.20 -6.58
C ASP A 455 9.62 23.43 -5.31
N CYS A 456 8.51 22.70 -5.13
CA CYS A 456 7.64 22.88 -3.99
C CYS A 456 8.14 22.13 -2.74
N ASP A 457 8.59 22.90 -1.75
CA ASP A 457 9.08 22.44 -0.45
C ASP A 457 8.05 21.63 0.33
N SER A 458 6.76 21.85 0.08
CA SER A 458 5.68 21.24 0.86
C SER A 458 5.03 20.04 0.17
N THR A 459 4.99 19.99 -1.17
CA THR A 459 4.43 18.83 -1.90
C THR A 459 5.26 17.58 -1.72
N THR A 460 6.60 17.69 -1.74
CA THR A 460 7.48 16.52 -1.64
C THR A 460 7.31 15.78 -0.30
N PRO A 461 7.33 16.44 0.87
CA PRO A 461 7.03 15.79 2.15
C PRO A 461 5.64 15.15 2.17
N THR A 462 4.60 15.84 1.67
CA THR A 462 3.24 15.30 1.62
C THR A 462 3.17 14.03 0.76
N LEU A 463 3.73 14.05 -0.46
CA LEU A 463 3.80 12.85 -1.29
C LEU A 463 4.57 11.73 -0.58
N PHE A 464 5.70 12.06 0.03
CA PHE A 464 6.49 11.07 0.76
C PHE A 464 5.70 10.45 1.91
N GLN A 465 4.91 11.21 2.67
CA GLN A 465 4.05 10.69 3.74
C GLN A 465 3.09 9.61 3.24
N TYR A 466 2.47 9.82 2.07
CA TYR A 466 1.60 8.84 1.42
C TYR A 466 2.36 7.71 0.70
N GLY A 467 3.69 7.79 0.62
CA GLY A 467 4.54 6.78 -0.02
C GLY A 467 4.77 7.00 -1.52
N PHE A 468 4.60 8.24 -1.98
CA PHE A 468 4.82 8.64 -3.37
C PHE A 468 6.05 9.52 -3.53
N VAL A 469 6.56 9.55 -4.75
CA VAL A 469 7.51 10.56 -5.25
C VAL A 469 7.05 11.02 -6.63
N HIS A 470 7.60 12.13 -7.12
CA HIS A 470 7.40 12.48 -8.52
C HIS A 470 7.97 11.41 -9.45
N ARG A 471 7.19 11.02 -10.47
CA ARG A 471 7.63 10.01 -11.43
C ARG A 471 8.70 10.54 -12.36
N ASP A 472 8.59 11.79 -12.79
CA ASP A 472 9.64 12.46 -13.55
C ASP A 472 9.70 13.97 -13.28
N SER A 473 10.61 14.36 -12.38
CA SER A 473 10.83 15.77 -12.02
C SER A 473 11.34 16.63 -13.19
N HIS A 474 12.11 16.07 -14.14
CA HIS A 474 12.60 16.84 -15.29
C HIS A 474 11.46 17.25 -16.21
N SER A 475 10.56 16.31 -16.49
CA SER A 475 9.39 16.57 -17.32
C SER A 475 8.42 17.53 -16.63
N LEU A 476 8.15 17.36 -15.33
CA LEU A 476 7.30 18.27 -14.55
C LEU A 476 7.91 19.68 -14.40
N ALA A 477 9.24 19.82 -14.48
CA ALA A 477 9.93 21.10 -14.54
C ALA A 477 9.91 21.75 -15.93
N GLY A 478 9.40 21.06 -16.96
CA GLY A 478 9.42 21.54 -18.34
C GLY A 478 10.81 21.49 -19.00
N SER A 479 11.74 20.71 -18.45
CA SER A 479 13.11 20.61 -18.99
C SER A 479 13.22 19.67 -20.18
N THR A 480 12.36 18.65 -20.26
CA THR A 480 12.38 17.66 -21.34
C THR A 480 11.68 18.16 -22.61
N SER A 481 10.47 18.68 -22.48
CA SER A 481 9.61 19.06 -23.62
C SER A 481 9.17 20.53 -23.57
N GLY A 482 9.90 21.36 -22.82
CA GLY A 482 9.62 22.77 -22.63
C GLY A 482 8.43 23.06 -21.71
N HIS A 483 7.99 24.33 -21.75
CA HIS A 483 6.86 24.84 -20.98
C HIS A 483 5.54 24.04 -21.09
N PRO A 484 5.20 23.39 -22.22
CA PRO A 484 4.00 22.56 -22.32
C PRO A 484 3.96 21.36 -21.35
N ALA A 485 5.11 20.80 -20.99
CA ALA A 485 5.19 19.67 -20.05
C ALA A 485 5.28 20.10 -18.58
N LYS A 486 5.53 21.39 -18.32
CA LYS A 486 5.66 21.93 -16.97
C LYS A 486 4.36 21.76 -16.20
N ARG A 487 4.47 21.39 -14.92
CA ARG A 487 3.33 21.23 -14.03
C ARG A 487 3.56 21.93 -12.70
N THR A 488 2.48 22.44 -12.13
CA THR A 488 2.40 23.12 -10.84
C THR A 488 1.68 22.24 -9.81
N CYS A 489 1.72 22.63 -8.53
CA CYS A 489 0.94 21.95 -7.50
C CYS A 489 -0.58 22.03 -7.75
N GLU A 490 -1.05 23.12 -8.35
CA GLU A 490 -2.46 23.29 -8.73
C GLU A 490 -2.87 22.26 -9.79
N ASP A 491 -1.99 21.99 -10.77
CA ASP A 491 -2.23 20.96 -11.79
C ASP A 491 -2.31 19.55 -11.19
N LEU A 492 -1.48 19.25 -10.18
CA LEU A 492 -1.56 17.98 -9.45
C LEU A 492 -2.92 17.87 -8.73
N CYS A 493 -3.32 18.91 -7.99
CA CYS A 493 -4.60 18.91 -7.29
C CYS A 493 -5.75 18.73 -8.27
N GLN A 494 -5.71 19.41 -9.42
CA GLN A 494 -6.72 19.27 -10.46
C GLN A 494 -6.74 17.87 -11.08
N ALA A 495 -5.58 17.28 -11.39
CA ALA A 495 -5.50 15.91 -11.90
C ALA A 495 -6.07 14.90 -10.89
N LEU A 496 -5.76 15.07 -9.60
CA LEU A 496 -6.33 14.28 -8.52
C LEU A 496 -7.84 14.48 -8.38
N GLN A 497 -8.34 15.72 -8.40
CA GLN A 497 -9.77 16.03 -8.38
C GLN A 497 -10.53 15.32 -9.49
N VAL A 498 -9.97 15.30 -10.70
CA VAL A 498 -10.57 14.59 -11.82
C VAL A 498 -10.50 13.08 -11.57
N ALA A 499 -9.38 12.52 -11.13
CA ALA A 499 -9.26 11.09 -10.84
C ALA A 499 -10.27 10.58 -9.78
N VAL A 500 -10.57 11.38 -8.74
CA VAL A 500 -11.50 11.00 -7.66
C VAL A 500 -12.93 11.53 -7.84
N LYS A 501 -13.22 12.21 -8.95
CA LYS A 501 -14.55 12.79 -9.20
C LYS A 501 -15.62 11.70 -9.24
N GLN A 502 -16.82 12.03 -8.75
CA GLN A 502 -17.99 11.16 -8.91
C GLN A 502 -18.21 10.83 -10.40
N MET A 503 -18.64 9.60 -10.69
CA MET A 503 -18.84 9.04 -12.03
C MET A 503 -17.57 8.76 -12.85
N ASN A 504 -16.38 9.07 -12.35
CA ASN A 504 -15.13 8.68 -13.00
C ASN A 504 -14.74 7.22 -12.66
N PRO A 505 -13.85 6.58 -13.44
CA PRO A 505 -13.61 5.14 -13.41
C PRO A 505 -13.36 4.56 -12.02
N LEU A 506 -12.51 5.20 -11.21
CA LEU A 506 -12.21 4.70 -9.86
C LEU A 506 -13.44 4.74 -8.94
N HIS A 507 -14.20 5.84 -8.98
CA HIS A 507 -15.46 5.96 -8.23
C HIS A 507 -16.49 4.93 -8.69
N LYS A 508 -16.69 4.78 -10.00
CA LYS A 508 -17.62 3.80 -10.58
C LYS A 508 -17.24 2.38 -10.21
N LEU A 509 -15.96 2.05 -10.21
CA LEU A 509 -15.50 0.74 -9.79
C LEU A 509 -15.82 0.50 -8.31
N ALA A 510 -15.48 1.45 -7.43
CA ALA A 510 -15.69 1.34 -5.99
C ALA A 510 -17.17 1.26 -5.58
N HIS A 511 -18.02 2.12 -6.15
CA HIS A 511 -19.38 2.34 -5.66
C HIS A 511 -20.49 1.74 -6.54
N ASP A 512 -20.22 1.43 -7.81
CA ASP A 512 -21.22 0.87 -8.72
C ASP A 512 -20.86 -0.57 -9.13
N THR A 513 -19.70 -0.75 -9.77
CA THR A 513 -19.32 -2.02 -10.42
C THR A 513 -19.03 -3.14 -9.42
N ILE A 514 -18.24 -2.87 -8.38
CA ILE A 514 -17.95 -3.87 -7.34
C ILE A 514 -19.21 -4.23 -6.54
N PRO A 515 -20.02 -3.26 -6.07
CA PRO A 515 -21.28 -3.58 -5.39
C PRO A 515 -22.27 -4.37 -6.26
N GLU A 516 -22.40 -4.04 -7.55
CA GLU A 516 -23.23 -4.80 -8.50
C GLU A 516 -22.70 -6.23 -8.68
N PHE A 517 -21.38 -6.40 -8.85
CA PHE A 517 -20.75 -7.71 -8.91
C PHE A 517 -21.01 -8.54 -7.64
N LEU A 518 -20.82 -7.95 -6.46
CA LEU A 518 -21.10 -8.59 -5.17
C LEU A 518 -22.58 -8.94 -5.00
N TYR A 519 -23.49 -8.08 -5.49
CA TYR A 519 -24.92 -8.34 -5.48
C TYR A 519 -25.26 -9.55 -6.34
N HIS A 520 -24.74 -9.65 -7.56
CA HIS A 520 -24.97 -10.79 -8.44
C HIS A 520 -24.48 -12.10 -7.84
N ILE A 521 -23.31 -12.11 -7.20
CA ILE A 521 -22.80 -13.30 -6.49
C ILE A 521 -23.75 -13.71 -5.36
N ARG A 522 -24.31 -12.74 -4.63
CA ARG A 522 -25.19 -13.00 -3.46
C ARG A 522 -26.64 -13.27 -3.83
N ALA A 523 -27.11 -12.82 -4.99
CA ALA A 523 -28.51 -12.86 -5.37
C ALA A 523 -29.12 -14.28 -5.31
N PRO A 524 -28.48 -15.35 -5.82
CA PRO A 524 -29.00 -16.72 -5.68
C PRO A 524 -29.20 -17.14 -4.21
N PHE A 525 -28.28 -16.76 -3.31
CA PHE A 525 -28.39 -17.05 -1.88
C PHE A 525 -29.50 -16.24 -1.20
N LEU A 526 -29.67 -14.98 -1.60
CA LEU A 526 -30.75 -14.14 -1.10
C LEU A 526 -32.12 -14.69 -1.54
N PHE A 527 -32.26 -15.11 -2.80
CA PHE A 527 -33.51 -15.70 -3.28
C PHE A 527 -33.80 -17.06 -2.64
N THR A 528 -32.80 -17.92 -2.46
CA THR A 528 -32.98 -19.21 -1.77
C THR A 528 -33.35 -19.04 -0.30
N LEU A 529 -32.74 -18.08 0.41
CA LEU A 529 -33.11 -17.73 1.77
C LEU A 529 -34.56 -17.21 1.81
N PHE A 530 -34.91 -16.29 0.92
CA PHE A 530 -36.27 -15.74 0.81
C PHE A 530 -37.31 -16.83 0.54
N THR A 531 -37.08 -17.73 -0.42
CA THR A 531 -38.01 -18.82 -0.74
C THR A 531 -38.11 -19.84 0.39
N LEU A 532 -37.01 -20.15 1.08
CA LEU A 532 -37.01 -21.04 2.24
C LEU A 532 -37.84 -20.45 3.39
N TRP A 533 -37.66 -19.17 3.72
CA TRP A 533 -38.46 -18.52 4.76
C TRP A 533 -39.93 -18.36 4.35
N LEU A 534 -40.21 -18.07 3.08
CA LEU A 534 -41.58 -17.98 2.58
C LEU A 534 -42.29 -19.35 2.61
N THR A 535 -41.60 -20.43 2.23
CA THR A 535 -42.16 -21.79 2.32
C THR A 535 -42.34 -22.25 3.76
N ALA A 536 -41.39 -21.96 4.65
CA ALA A 536 -41.51 -22.26 6.07
C ALA A 536 -42.68 -21.50 6.72
N THR A 537 -42.84 -20.21 6.44
CA THR A 537 -43.95 -19.41 6.97
C THR A 537 -45.30 -19.90 6.44
N LEU A 538 -45.40 -20.26 5.15
CA LEU A 538 -46.60 -20.87 4.58
C LEU A 538 -46.93 -22.22 5.23
N TYR A 539 -45.93 -23.08 5.46
CA TYR A 539 -46.12 -24.38 6.12
C TYR A 539 -46.62 -24.22 7.57
N ILE A 540 -46.04 -23.29 8.32
CA ILE A 540 -46.46 -22.98 9.70
C ILE A 540 -47.88 -22.41 9.70
N ALA A 541 -48.16 -21.43 8.83
CA ALA A 541 -49.49 -20.83 8.71
C ALA A 541 -50.54 -21.86 8.32
N HIS A 542 -50.25 -22.73 7.34
CA HIS A 542 -51.11 -23.84 6.95
C HIS A 542 -51.40 -24.77 8.13
N SER A 543 -50.37 -25.16 8.89
CA SER A 543 -50.52 -26.04 10.06
C SER A 543 -51.35 -25.40 11.18
N LEU A 544 -51.18 -24.10 11.43
CA LEU A 544 -51.95 -23.34 12.42
C LEU A 544 -53.41 -23.20 12.00
N LEU A 545 -53.67 -22.80 10.75
CA LEU A 545 -55.01 -22.65 10.19
C LEU A 545 -55.73 -24.01 10.12
N TYR A 546 -55.06 -25.06 9.64
CA TYR A 546 -55.62 -26.41 9.62
C TYR A 546 -56.00 -26.89 11.02
N ARG A 547 -55.16 -26.66 12.04
CA ARG A 547 -55.51 -27.01 13.44
C ARG A 547 -56.69 -26.18 13.95
N MET A 548 -56.78 -24.89 13.64
CA MET A 548 -57.92 -24.06 14.02
C MET A 548 -59.21 -24.48 13.32
N ASP A 549 -59.15 -24.81 12.03
CA ASP A 549 -60.30 -25.28 11.27
C ASP A 549 -60.72 -26.68 11.70
N VAL A 550 -59.79 -27.61 11.98
CA VAL A 550 -60.14 -28.90 12.57
C VAL A 550 -60.76 -28.73 13.96
N LEU A 551 -60.24 -27.83 14.81
CA LEU A 551 -60.84 -27.54 16.11
C LEU A 551 -62.21 -26.87 16.00
N ARG A 552 -62.41 -25.97 15.03
CA ARG A 552 -63.68 -25.29 14.75
C ARG A 552 -64.70 -26.23 14.11
N ILE A 553 -64.29 -27.09 13.19
CA ILE A 553 -65.14 -28.10 12.57
C ILE A 553 -65.47 -29.19 13.59
N ARG A 554 -64.51 -29.61 14.42
CA ARG A 554 -64.79 -30.53 15.56
C ARG A 554 -65.67 -29.88 16.60
N SER A 555 -65.53 -28.59 16.93
CA SER A 555 -66.45 -27.95 17.87
C SER A 555 -67.87 -27.91 17.32
N HIS A 556 -68.05 -27.67 16.01
CA HIS A 556 -69.37 -27.72 15.36
C HIS A 556 -69.93 -29.14 15.14
N LEU A 557 -69.07 -30.15 14.96
CA LEU A 557 -69.50 -31.56 14.89
C LEU A 557 -69.75 -32.19 16.27
N LEU A 558 -69.01 -31.76 17.30
CA LEU A 558 -69.23 -32.15 18.70
C LEU A 558 -70.35 -31.34 19.36
N THR A 559 -70.81 -30.24 18.76
CA THR A 559 -72.16 -29.73 19.02
C THR A 559 -73.21 -30.64 18.37
N THR A 560 -73.28 -31.88 18.87
CA THR A 560 -74.57 -32.54 19.05
C THR A 560 -75.53 -31.56 19.71
N ARG A 561 -76.80 -31.57 19.30
CA ARG A 561 -77.95 -30.75 19.74
C ARG A 561 -78.16 -30.59 21.27
N ALA A 562 -77.29 -31.12 22.11
CA ALA A 562 -77.33 -31.05 23.57
C ALA A 562 -76.61 -29.82 24.18
N SER A 563 -75.78 -29.08 23.45
CA SER A 563 -75.00 -27.97 24.05
C SER A 563 -75.83 -26.75 24.46
N HIS A 564 -77.02 -26.57 23.91
CA HIS A 564 -77.97 -25.52 24.32
C HIS A 564 -78.83 -25.92 25.53
N LEU A 565 -78.63 -27.11 26.11
CA LEU A 565 -79.41 -27.63 27.23
C LEU A 565 -78.54 -27.91 28.47
N ILE A 566 -77.37 -27.27 28.58
CA ILE A 566 -76.57 -27.34 29.81
C ILE A 566 -76.90 -26.11 30.65
N ASP A 567 -77.83 -26.30 31.60
CA ASP A 567 -78.11 -25.32 32.65
C ASP A 567 -76.82 -25.08 33.46
N VAL A 568 -76.47 -23.81 33.69
CA VAL A 568 -75.25 -23.38 34.41
C VAL A 568 -75.17 -24.02 35.81
N LYS A 569 -76.31 -24.43 36.39
CA LYS A 569 -76.39 -25.18 37.64
C LYS A 569 -75.71 -26.55 37.61
N ALA A 570 -75.62 -27.21 36.44
CA ALA A 570 -74.96 -28.50 36.30
C ALA A 570 -73.42 -28.41 36.34
N LEU A 571 -72.84 -27.27 35.98
CA LEU A 571 -71.38 -27.04 36.02
C LEU A 571 -70.84 -26.70 37.42
N LEU A 572 -71.72 -26.27 38.34
CA LEU A 572 -71.37 -25.90 39.72
C LEU A 572 -71.61 -27.04 40.73
N ALA A 573 -72.21 -28.15 40.31
CA ALA A 573 -72.43 -29.30 41.18
C ALA A 573 -71.22 -30.24 41.15
N GLY A 574 -70.44 -30.26 42.23
CA GLY A 574 -69.28 -31.15 42.41
C GLY A 574 -69.63 -32.62 42.65
N SER A 575 -70.66 -33.17 41.99
CA SER A 575 -71.06 -34.58 42.16
C SER A 575 -71.38 -35.25 40.82
N ARG A 576 -70.94 -36.51 40.68
CA ARG A 576 -70.97 -37.31 39.44
C ARG A 576 -72.32 -37.95 39.10
N ARG A 577 -73.43 -37.57 39.75
CA ARG A 577 -74.77 -38.12 39.46
C ARG A 577 -75.67 -37.03 38.90
N MET A 578 -75.92 -37.09 37.59
CA MET A 578 -76.97 -36.30 36.94
C MET A 578 -78.31 -37.04 37.09
N LEU A 579 -79.37 -36.33 37.49
CA LEU A 579 -80.75 -36.82 37.36
C LEU A 579 -81.18 -36.70 35.90
N SER A 580 -81.72 -37.79 35.33
CA SER A 580 -82.27 -37.78 33.98
C SER A 580 -83.50 -36.84 33.92
N LEU A 581 -83.51 -35.95 32.93
CA LEU A 581 -84.58 -34.95 32.75
C LEU A 581 -85.57 -35.34 31.63
N TYR A 582 -85.49 -36.57 31.12
CA TYR A 582 -86.43 -37.12 30.15
C TYR A 582 -86.85 -38.52 30.57
N ARG A 583 -88.16 -38.76 30.56
CA ARG A 583 -88.78 -39.96 31.15
C ARG A 583 -88.57 -41.26 30.37
N ASP A 584 -87.84 -41.23 29.25
CA ASP A 584 -87.64 -42.39 28.36
C ASP A 584 -86.24 -42.44 27.72
N VAL A 585 -85.20 -41.87 28.37
CA VAL A 585 -83.82 -42.01 27.86
C VAL A 585 -82.85 -42.28 29.00
N ASP A 586 -82.52 -43.57 29.19
CA ASP A 586 -81.43 -44.02 30.05
C ASP A 586 -80.13 -43.92 29.26
N TYR A 587 -79.21 -43.03 29.70
CA TYR A 587 -77.97 -42.80 28.97
C TYR A 587 -76.75 -43.58 29.50
N PHE A 588 -76.82 -44.23 30.66
CA PHE A 588 -75.71 -45.05 31.16
C PHE A 588 -76.19 -46.08 32.20
N ASP A 589 -76.63 -47.25 31.73
CA ASP A 589 -76.55 -48.49 32.51
C ASP A 589 -75.52 -49.39 31.82
N ASP A 590 -74.27 -49.30 32.30
CA ASP A 590 -73.28 -50.35 32.07
C ASP A 590 -73.30 -51.27 33.30
N ASP A 591 -73.96 -52.41 33.14
CA ASP A 591 -73.78 -53.59 33.99
C ASP A 591 -72.35 -54.12 33.81
N LEU A 592 -71.53 -53.96 34.85
CA LEU A 592 -70.30 -54.73 35.03
C LEU A 592 -70.48 -55.63 36.25
N HIS A 593 -70.87 -56.87 35.98
CA HIS A 593 -70.73 -57.99 36.91
C HIS A 593 -69.24 -58.24 37.20
N SER A 594 -68.83 -57.94 38.44
CA SER A 594 -67.87 -58.62 39.34
C SER A 594 -67.01 -57.62 40.11
#